data_AF-A0A3M1KWT2-F1
#
_entry.id   AF-A0A3M1KWT2-F1
#
_cell.length_a   1.000
_cell.length_b   1.000
_cell.length_c   1.000
_cell.angle_alpha   90.00
_cell.angle_beta   90.00
_cell.angle_gamma   90.00
#
_symmetry.space_group_name_H-M   'P 1'
#
loop_
_entity.id
_entity.type
_entity.pdbx_description
1 polymer ?
#
loop_
_entity_poly.entity_id
_entity_poly.type
_entity_poly.pdbx_seq_one_letter_code
_entity_poly.pdbx_strand_id
1 'polypeptide(L)'
;SLFIRSLIELDYEKDPGIRPGDIFENNDPHYGGIHPVDFDTAVPIFYGDELVAWATAVTHVMDGGYIMPGSIGFLNPDCFADGVPVTMEKIGQNDRFYPWYEMRIKSRTRVPDWVMGDARGRLAGCLTIRDRVIALIDKYGLDYFKDACKEYVEDSRRYAVARVKTQAVPGRIRKSNFKDLAMAGKRVILPEQNIDCLLNLPLEARIDGDAKVHFSLRGASGWIPFGQNITPPAVISALLNAYSHIVGFDMFNWGSVAAWELETPPAGSWANPYPANYFASSGVAWAPAVMWMSSLYEAFGRLYFTRGFVEEVAAGAATTLTAEFSGINQYGMYVAGLTLEQASNGAPARGIADGENSAWCIYTPNADFGNAEVTELFYPVIFIGRNIEPDSGGYGKFRGGLGHTAVWLVKNTPGVEYQCGCAGMRSKITPNHGMFGAYPSWPDRA
;
A
#
# COMPACT_ATOMS: atom_id res chain seq x y z
N SER A 1 -6.35 13.66 0.03
CA SER A 1 -5.94 12.82 -1.10
C SER A 1 -5.07 13.64 -2.05
N LEU A 2 -3.96 13.07 -2.55
CA LEU A 2 -3.12 13.71 -3.58
C LEU A 2 -3.85 13.79 -4.92
N PHE A 3 -4.63 12.76 -5.26
CA PHE A 3 -5.49 12.74 -6.44
C PHE A 3 -6.41 13.98 -6.51
N ILE A 4 -7.14 14.28 -5.43
CA ILE A 4 -8.02 15.48 -5.38
C ILE A 4 -7.23 16.79 -5.53
N ARG A 5 -6.02 16.87 -4.97
CA ARG A 5 -5.16 18.05 -5.15
C ARG A 5 -4.76 18.22 -6.61
N SER A 6 -4.42 17.13 -7.30
CA SER A 6 -4.12 17.16 -8.74
C SER A 6 -5.30 17.62 -9.57
N LEU A 7 -6.54 17.24 -9.22
CA LEU A 7 -7.74 17.78 -9.88
C LEU A 7 -7.83 19.31 -9.76
N ILE A 8 -7.56 19.84 -8.54
CA ILE A 8 -7.57 21.28 -8.27
C ILE A 8 -6.45 21.99 -9.04
N GLU A 9 -5.23 21.48 -8.98
CA GLU A 9 -4.04 22.06 -9.62
C GLU A 9 -4.13 22.05 -11.16
N LEU A 10 -4.93 21.15 -11.74
CA LEU A 10 -5.17 21.03 -13.17
C LEU A 10 -6.46 21.72 -13.64
N ASP A 11 -7.06 22.59 -12.82
CA ASP A 11 -8.25 23.37 -13.14
C ASP A 11 -9.46 22.52 -13.57
N TYR A 12 -9.68 21.35 -12.95
CA TYR A 12 -10.81 20.47 -13.30
C TYR A 12 -12.18 21.14 -13.06
N GLU A 13 -12.25 22.18 -12.25
CA GLU A 13 -13.45 23.01 -12.09
C GLU A 13 -13.88 23.66 -13.41
N LYS A 14 -12.92 23.97 -14.29
CA LYS A 14 -13.16 24.55 -15.62
C LYS A 14 -13.42 23.48 -16.68
N ASP A 15 -12.58 22.46 -16.73
CA ASP A 15 -12.64 21.39 -17.73
C ASP A 15 -12.07 20.09 -17.12
N PRO A 16 -12.87 19.01 -16.97
CA PRO A 16 -14.21 18.78 -17.52
C PRO A 16 -15.37 19.45 -16.76
N GLY A 17 -15.07 20.19 -15.69
CA GLY A 17 -16.05 20.68 -14.74
C GLY A 17 -16.37 19.64 -13.67
N ILE A 18 -16.75 20.13 -12.49
CA ILE A 18 -17.10 19.32 -11.32
C ILE A 18 -18.55 19.61 -10.96
N ARG A 19 -19.42 18.60 -11.00
CA ARG A 19 -20.86 18.72 -10.74
C ARG A 19 -21.35 17.69 -9.72
N PRO A 20 -22.47 17.95 -9.03
CA PRO A 20 -23.10 16.95 -8.18
C PRO A 20 -23.37 15.64 -8.93
N GLY A 21 -23.00 14.51 -8.33
CA GLY A 21 -23.18 13.17 -8.89
C GLY A 21 -22.16 12.77 -9.96
N ASP A 22 -21.13 13.59 -10.20
CA ASP A 22 -19.97 13.18 -10.98
C ASP A 22 -19.16 12.11 -10.24
N ILE A 23 -18.54 11.21 -11.00
CA ILE A 23 -17.69 10.14 -10.46
C ILE A 23 -16.33 10.25 -11.14
N PHE A 24 -15.30 10.48 -10.34
CA PHE A 24 -13.91 10.52 -10.78
C PHE A 24 -13.18 9.27 -10.30
N GLU A 25 -12.16 8.84 -11.04
CA GLU A 25 -11.34 7.72 -10.64
C GLU A 25 -9.87 7.88 -11.03
N ASN A 26 -8.99 7.38 -10.18
CA ASN A 26 -7.57 7.27 -10.47
C ASN A 26 -7.03 5.91 -10.02
N ASN A 27 -6.28 5.24 -10.88
CA ASN A 27 -5.37 4.15 -10.49
C ASN A 27 -3.93 4.39 -10.96
N ASP A 28 -3.65 5.50 -11.64
CA ASP A 28 -2.33 5.79 -12.19
C ASP A 28 -1.37 6.32 -11.10
N PRO A 29 -0.31 5.56 -10.71
CA PRO A 29 0.59 5.94 -9.64
C PRO A 29 1.36 7.24 -9.90
N HIS A 30 1.43 7.71 -11.14
CA HIS A 30 2.03 9.01 -11.46
C HIS A 30 1.30 10.16 -10.77
N TYR A 31 0.00 10.01 -10.53
CA TYR A 31 -0.89 11.07 -10.04
C TYR A 31 -1.56 10.75 -8.70
N GLY A 32 -1.30 9.57 -8.14
CA GLY A 32 -1.79 9.18 -6.81
C GLY A 32 -1.94 7.66 -6.68
N GLY A 33 -2.18 7.20 -5.46
CA GLY A 33 -2.18 5.77 -5.16
C GLY A 33 -0.76 5.18 -5.07
N ILE A 34 -0.68 3.89 -4.79
CA ILE A 34 0.59 3.17 -4.60
C ILE A 34 1.00 2.37 -5.85
N HIS A 35 0.03 1.73 -6.51
CA HIS A 35 0.21 0.88 -7.68
C HIS A 35 -1.10 0.77 -8.49
N PRO A 36 -1.06 0.26 -9.73
CA PRO A 36 -2.20 0.34 -10.67
C PRO A 36 -3.45 -0.48 -10.33
N VAL A 37 -3.37 -1.44 -9.42
CA VAL A 37 -4.54 -2.27 -9.01
C VAL A 37 -5.32 -1.68 -7.84
N ASP A 38 -4.86 -0.58 -7.25
CA ASP A 38 -5.63 0.16 -6.27
C ASP A 38 -6.40 1.27 -6.97
N PHE A 39 -7.69 1.04 -7.22
CA PHE A 39 -8.53 2.02 -7.90
C PHE A 39 -9.18 2.96 -6.87
N ASP A 40 -8.91 4.27 -6.97
CA ASP A 40 -9.44 5.32 -6.09
C ASP A 40 -10.63 6.03 -6.76
N THR A 41 -11.85 5.80 -6.27
CA THR A 41 -13.05 6.52 -6.71
C THR A 41 -13.26 7.75 -5.84
N ALA A 42 -13.48 8.91 -6.47
CA ALA A 42 -13.82 10.17 -5.83
C ALA A 42 -15.19 10.70 -6.30
N VAL A 43 -16.02 11.15 -5.36
CA VAL A 43 -17.31 11.80 -5.62
C VAL A 43 -17.33 13.17 -4.92
N PRO A 44 -17.62 14.27 -5.64
CA PRO A 44 -17.75 15.58 -5.04
C PRO A 44 -19.04 15.67 -4.20
N ILE A 45 -18.94 16.31 -3.04
CA ILE A 45 -20.06 16.54 -2.13
C ILE A 45 -20.44 18.02 -2.21
N PHE A 46 -21.65 18.28 -2.71
CA PHE A 46 -22.21 19.63 -2.80
C PHE A 46 -23.24 19.88 -1.70
N TYR A 47 -23.29 21.11 -1.22
CA TYR A 47 -24.37 21.64 -0.39
C TYR A 47 -24.95 22.88 -1.06
N GLY A 48 -26.14 22.76 -1.66
CA GLY A 48 -26.61 23.75 -2.63
C GLY A 48 -25.70 23.76 -3.87
N ASP A 49 -25.25 24.95 -4.26
CA ASP A 49 -24.32 25.14 -5.39
C ASP A 49 -22.83 25.11 -4.97
N GLU A 50 -22.53 24.92 -3.69
CA GLU A 50 -21.15 24.94 -3.18
C GLU A 50 -20.57 23.52 -3.06
N LEU A 51 -19.36 23.31 -3.61
CA LEU A 51 -18.55 22.12 -3.36
C LEU A 51 -17.91 22.22 -1.96
N VAL A 52 -18.34 21.36 -1.04
CA VAL A 52 -17.94 21.46 0.38
C VAL A 52 -16.94 20.38 0.81
N ALA A 53 -16.93 19.23 0.15
CA ALA A 53 -16.06 18.11 0.47
C ALA A 53 -15.96 17.11 -0.70
N TRP A 54 -15.13 16.09 -0.52
CA TRP A 54 -15.04 14.93 -1.41
C TRP A 54 -15.17 13.65 -0.59
N ALA A 55 -15.88 12.66 -1.13
CA ALA A 55 -15.85 11.29 -0.64
C ALA A 55 -14.91 10.48 -1.53
N THR A 56 -13.99 9.71 -0.92
CA THR A 56 -13.06 8.83 -1.64
C THR A 56 -13.13 7.42 -1.10
N ALA A 57 -13.06 6.42 -1.98
CA ALA A 57 -13.03 5.01 -1.63
C ALA A 57 -12.06 4.26 -2.54
N VAL A 58 -11.20 3.43 -1.94
CA VAL A 58 -10.21 2.62 -2.65
C VAL A 58 -10.53 1.14 -2.49
N THR A 59 -10.29 0.35 -3.53
CA THR A 59 -10.30 -1.11 -3.48
C THR A 59 -9.13 -1.63 -4.27
N HIS A 60 -8.48 -2.65 -3.72
CA HIS A 60 -7.52 -3.45 -4.44
C HIS A 60 -8.27 -4.44 -5.34
N VAL A 61 -8.19 -4.25 -6.66
CA VAL A 61 -8.94 -5.09 -7.62
C VAL A 61 -8.18 -6.38 -7.92
N MET A 62 -8.94 -7.44 -8.22
CA MET A 62 -8.39 -8.79 -8.39
C MET A 62 -7.59 -9.00 -9.70
N ASP A 63 -7.84 -8.18 -10.72
CA ASP A 63 -7.09 -8.21 -11.98
C ASP A 63 -6.97 -6.80 -12.54
N GLY A 64 -5.73 -6.34 -12.71
CA GLY A 64 -5.43 -5.02 -13.28
C GLY A 64 -5.32 -5.03 -14.81
N GLY A 65 -5.43 -6.19 -15.47
CA GLY A 65 -5.13 -6.33 -16.89
C GLY A 65 -3.63 -6.36 -17.21
N TYR A 66 -2.78 -6.72 -16.25
CA TYR A 66 -1.33 -6.84 -16.43
C TYR A 66 -0.96 -7.92 -17.46
N ILE A 67 0.32 -7.99 -17.84
CA ILE A 67 0.82 -9.07 -18.71
C ILE A 67 0.56 -10.44 -18.07
N MET A 68 0.88 -10.58 -16.79
CA MET A 68 0.52 -11.76 -16.00
C MET A 68 -0.90 -11.60 -15.42
N PRO A 69 -1.68 -12.69 -15.30
CA PRO A 69 -2.99 -12.61 -14.63
C PRO A 69 -2.89 -12.19 -13.17
N GLY A 70 -3.85 -11.38 -12.71
CA GLY A 70 -3.95 -10.99 -11.29
C GLY A 70 -3.60 -9.53 -11.04
N SER A 71 -3.17 -9.27 -9.81
CA SER A 71 -2.99 -7.94 -9.24
C SER A 71 -1.53 -7.64 -8.85
N ILE A 72 -0.61 -8.60 -9.01
CA ILE A 72 0.81 -8.44 -8.69
C ILE A 72 1.65 -8.33 -9.96
N GLY A 73 2.08 -7.12 -10.30
CA GLY A 73 2.81 -6.83 -11.55
C GLY A 73 4.33 -6.94 -11.45
N PHE A 74 4.91 -7.93 -10.75
CA PHE A 74 6.37 -7.90 -10.47
C PHE A 74 7.25 -8.00 -11.74
N LEU A 75 6.79 -8.73 -12.76
CA LEU A 75 7.51 -8.86 -14.04
C LEU A 75 7.28 -7.67 -14.98
N ASN A 76 6.42 -6.72 -14.64
CA ASN A 76 6.11 -5.60 -15.52
C ASN A 76 7.39 -4.76 -15.74
N PRO A 77 7.90 -4.65 -16.98
CA PRO A 77 9.13 -3.91 -17.24
C PRO A 77 8.92 -2.39 -17.15
N ASP A 78 7.71 -1.94 -17.48
CA ASP A 78 7.33 -0.54 -17.61
C ASP A 78 5.81 -0.36 -17.38
N CYS A 79 5.37 0.89 -17.33
CA CYS A 79 3.97 1.25 -17.11
C CYS A 79 3.03 0.79 -18.24
N PHE A 80 3.54 0.36 -19.40
CA PHE A 80 2.70 -0.18 -20.47
C PHE A 80 2.26 -1.62 -20.17
N ALA A 81 2.98 -2.30 -19.28
CA ALA A 81 2.61 -3.61 -18.74
C ALA A 81 1.76 -3.52 -17.46
N ASP A 82 1.61 -2.32 -16.89
CA ASP A 82 0.88 -2.01 -15.64
C ASP A 82 -0.65 -1.94 -15.82
N GLY A 83 -1.17 -2.62 -16.84
CA GLY A 83 -2.59 -2.90 -16.95
C GLY A 83 -3.41 -1.76 -17.54
N VAL A 84 -4.68 -1.66 -17.14
CA VAL A 84 -5.60 -0.63 -17.62
C VAL A 84 -5.41 0.66 -16.81
N PRO A 85 -4.91 1.76 -17.42
CA PRO A 85 -4.86 3.03 -16.74
C PRO A 85 -6.23 3.71 -16.75
N VAL A 86 -6.56 4.29 -15.61
CA VAL A 86 -7.64 5.25 -15.37
C VAL A 86 -6.97 6.44 -14.69
N THR A 87 -6.65 7.46 -15.48
CA THR A 87 -5.79 8.57 -15.06
C THR A 87 -6.63 9.80 -14.75
N MET A 88 -7.03 9.93 -13.48
CA MET A 88 -7.84 11.07 -12.99
C MET A 88 -9.13 11.32 -13.82
N GLU A 89 -9.73 10.27 -14.36
CA GLU A 89 -10.80 10.38 -15.34
C GLU A 89 -12.16 10.59 -14.66
N LYS A 90 -13.02 11.41 -15.28
CA LYS A 90 -14.46 11.39 -14.99
C LYS A 90 -15.08 10.16 -15.64
N ILE A 91 -15.40 9.15 -14.83
CA ILE A 91 -15.90 7.84 -15.26
C ILE A 91 -17.42 7.67 -15.15
N GLY A 92 -18.11 8.68 -14.60
CA GLY A 92 -19.57 8.67 -14.50
C GLY A 92 -20.16 10.03 -14.15
N GLN A 93 -21.49 10.09 -14.20
CA GLN A 93 -22.30 11.25 -13.86
C GLN A 93 -23.70 10.82 -13.40
N ASN A 94 -24.39 11.69 -12.65
CA ASN A 94 -25.70 11.38 -12.06
C ASN A 94 -25.68 10.07 -11.27
N ASP A 95 -24.63 9.85 -10.47
CA ASP A 95 -24.41 8.65 -9.66
C ASP A 95 -24.39 7.34 -10.47
N ARG A 96 -24.04 7.42 -11.77
CA ARG A 96 -23.97 6.26 -12.66
C ARG A 96 -22.67 6.27 -13.48
N PHE A 97 -22.02 5.12 -13.53
CA PHE A 97 -20.88 4.90 -14.42
C PHE A 97 -21.29 5.06 -15.88
N TYR A 98 -20.36 5.56 -16.68
CA TYR A 98 -20.55 5.58 -18.12
C TYR A 98 -20.52 4.17 -18.71
N PRO A 99 -21.35 3.86 -19.72
CA PRO A 99 -21.32 2.57 -20.40
C PRO A 99 -19.93 2.22 -20.96
N TRP A 100 -19.18 3.20 -21.47
CA TRP A 100 -17.84 2.98 -22.02
C TRP A 100 -16.76 2.73 -20.96
N TYR A 101 -16.95 3.19 -19.72
CA TYR A 101 -16.08 2.79 -18.61
C TYR A 101 -16.22 1.29 -18.35
N GLU A 102 -17.46 0.80 -18.24
CA GLU A 102 -17.74 -0.62 -18.08
C GLU A 102 -17.23 -1.45 -19.28
N MET A 103 -17.39 -0.96 -20.52
CA MET A 103 -16.82 -1.60 -21.71
C MET A 103 -15.28 -1.66 -21.66
N ARG A 104 -14.62 -0.61 -21.18
CA ARG A 104 -13.15 -0.59 -21.01
C ARG A 104 -12.72 -1.69 -20.03
N ILE A 105 -13.32 -1.74 -18.85
CA ILE A 105 -13.00 -2.75 -17.83
C ILE A 105 -13.26 -4.16 -18.38
N LYS A 106 -14.40 -4.39 -19.04
CA LYS A 106 -14.74 -5.69 -19.68
C LYS A 106 -13.75 -6.15 -20.73
N SER A 107 -13.21 -5.22 -21.52
CA SER A 107 -12.28 -5.56 -22.60
C SER A 107 -10.82 -5.69 -22.17
N ARG A 108 -10.47 -5.21 -20.97
CA ARG A 108 -9.07 -5.10 -20.50
C ARG A 108 -8.75 -5.86 -19.22
N THR A 109 -9.73 -6.50 -18.59
CA THR A 109 -9.51 -7.32 -17.39
C THR A 109 -10.05 -8.73 -17.60
N ARG A 110 -9.54 -9.69 -16.82
CA ARG A 110 -9.88 -11.11 -16.91
C ARG A 110 -11.10 -11.50 -16.09
N VAL A 111 -11.38 -10.74 -15.03
CA VAL A 111 -12.53 -10.93 -14.12
C VAL A 111 -13.37 -9.65 -14.03
N PRO A 112 -13.92 -9.14 -15.15
CA PRO A 112 -14.51 -7.80 -15.20
C PRO A 112 -15.74 -7.62 -14.31
N ASP A 113 -16.51 -8.68 -14.07
CA ASP A 113 -17.67 -8.61 -13.18
C ASP A 113 -17.28 -8.36 -11.72
N TRP A 114 -16.09 -8.84 -11.31
CA TRP A 114 -15.52 -8.60 -9.98
C TRP A 114 -14.99 -7.18 -9.88
N VAL A 115 -14.19 -6.73 -10.87
CA VAL A 115 -13.67 -5.36 -10.93
C VAL A 115 -14.81 -4.32 -10.95
N MET A 116 -15.87 -4.57 -11.72
CA MET A 116 -17.07 -3.72 -11.70
C MET A 116 -17.88 -3.87 -10.41
N GLY A 117 -17.83 -5.03 -9.75
CA GLY A 117 -18.37 -5.24 -8.40
C GLY A 117 -17.70 -4.32 -7.39
N ASP A 118 -16.37 -4.28 -7.39
CA ASP A 118 -15.56 -3.41 -6.55
C ASP A 118 -15.84 -1.92 -6.85
N ALA A 119 -15.93 -1.55 -8.14
CA ALA A 119 -16.31 -0.19 -8.54
C ALA A 119 -17.69 0.22 -7.99
N ARG A 120 -18.70 -0.67 -8.08
CA ARG A 120 -20.02 -0.42 -7.48
C ARG A 120 -19.95 -0.30 -5.96
N GLY A 121 -19.13 -1.12 -5.30
CA GLY A 121 -18.88 -1.04 -3.86
C GLY A 121 -18.28 0.30 -3.44
N ARG A 122 -17.24 0.76 -4.15
CA ARG A 122 -16.62 2.07 -3.93
C ARG A 122 -17.61 3.21 -4.11
N LEU A 123 -18.38 3.20 -5.20
CA LEU A 123 -19.41 4.21 -5.43
C LEU A 123 -20.45 4.22 -4.30
N ALA A 124 -20.96 3.05 -3.90
CA ALA A 124 -21.93 2.96 -2.80
C ALA A 124 -21.37 3.51 -1.48
N GLY A 125 -20.09 3.25 -1.18
CA GLY A 125 -19.38 3.84 -0.05
C GLY A 125 -19.31 5.37 -0.13
N CYS A 126 -18.91 5.90 -1.29
CA CYS A 126 -18.83 7.35 -1.51
C CYS A 126 -20.19 8.04 -1.38
N LEU A 127 -21.26 7.46 -1.95
CA LEU A 127 -22.63 8.00 -1.83
C LEU A 127 -23.11 7.98 -0.38
N THR A 128 -22.79 6.91 0.37
CA THR A 128 -23.10 6.83 1.80
C THR A 128 -22.40 7.93 2.59
N ILE A 129 -21.11 8.19 2.31
CA ILE A 129 -20.36 9.30 2.94
C ILE A 129 -20.98 10.64 2.58
N ARG A 130 -21.28 10.88 1.30
CA ARG A 130 -21.92 12.11 0.81
C ARG A 130 -23.20 12.42 1.61
N ASP A 131 -24.10 11.45 1.68
CA ASP A 131 -25.40 11.63 2.33
C ASP A 131 -25.25 11.88 3.84
N ARG A 132 -24.26 11.23 4.48
CA ARG A 132 -23.93 11.47 5.90
C ARG A 132 -23.32 12.85 6.13
N VAL A 133 -22.46 13.34 5.24
CA VAL A 133 -21.88 14.69 5.34
C VAL A 133 -22.97 15.75 5.17
N ILE A 134 -23.87 15.59 4.20
CA ILE A 134 -25.02 16.50 4.02
C ILE A 134 -25.88 16.52 5.29
N ALA A 135 -26.22 15.36 5.85
CA ALA A 135 -26.97 15.28 7.11
C ALA A 135 -26.26 15.93 8.31
N LEU A 136 -24.93 15.90 8.34
CA LEU A 136 -24.14 16.61 9.36
C LEU A 136 -24.21 18.13 9.16
N ILE A 137 -24.09 18.60 7.92
CA ILE A 137 -24.20 20.02 7.58
C ILE A 137 -25.60 20.55 7.91
N ASP A 138 -26.66 19.81 7.58
CA ASP A 138 -28.04 20.19 7.93
C ASP A 138 -28.26 20.32 9.44
N LYS A 139 -27.58 19.48 10.22
CA LYS A 139 -27.71 19.48 11.69
C LYS A 139 -26.90 20.58 12.37
N TYR A 140 -25.68 20.83 11.91
CA TYR A 140 -24.72 21.69 12.63
C TYR A 140 -24.41 23.01 11.90
N GLY A 141 -24.83 23.16 10.65
CA GLY A 141 -24.53 24.30 9.81
C GLY A 141 -23.23 24.13 9.02
N LEU A 142 -23.18 24.77 7.85
CA LEU A 142 -22.07 24.68 6.91
C LEU A 142 -20.77 25.28 7.46
N ASP A 143 -20.86 26.44 8.11
CA ASP A 143 -19.69 27.12 8.67
C ASP A 143 -19.03 26.28 9.76
N TYR A 144 -19.84 25.70 10.65
CA TYR A 144 -19.35 24.79 11.68
C TYR A 144 -18.66 23.55 11.07
N PHE A 145 -19.25 22.94 10.05
CA PHE A 145 -18.63 21.81 9.35
C PHE A 145 -17.26 22.17 8.76
N LYS A 146 -17.16 23.30 8.06
CA LYS A 146 -15.90 23.77 7.45
C LYS A 146 -14.83 24.07 8.50
N ASP A 147 -15.22 24.71 9.60
CA ASP A 147 -14.30 25.03 10.69
C ASP A 147 -13.84 23.75 11.40
N ALA A 148 -14.75 22.83 11.71
CA ALA A 148 -14.42 21.53 12.29
C ALA A 148 -13.45 20.72 11.41
N CYS A 149 -13.62 20.75 10.08
CA CYS A 149 -12.68 20.09 9.16
C CYS A 149 -11.26 20.67 9.23
N LYS A 150 -11.13 22.00 9.29
CA LYS A 150 -9.82 22.68 9.42
C LYS A 150 -9.20 22.41 10.78
N GLU A 151 -10.00 22.51 11.84
CA GLU A 151 -9.56 22.25 13.22
C GLU A 151 -9.09 20.81 13.39
N TYR A 152 -9.78 19.82 12.83
CA TYR A 152 -9.38 18.43 12.93
C TYR A 152 -8.01 18.13 12.29
N VAL A 153 -7.73 18.75 11.13
CA VAL A 153 -6.41 18.64 10.47
C VAL A 153 -5.31 19.29 11.32
N GLU A 154 -5.57 20.48 11.86
CA GLU A 154 -4.59 21.19 12.69
C GLU A 154 -4.36 20.48 14.05
N ASP A 155 -5.42 19.94 14.66
CA ASP A 155 -5.34 19.16 15.89
C ASP A 155 -4.48 17.91 15.69
N SER A 156 -4.66 17.21 14.56
CA SER A 156 -3.86 16.04 14.20
C SER A 156 -2.38 16.39 13.99
N ARG A 157 -2.09 17.55 13.41
CA ARG A 157 -0.71 18.04 13.28
C ARG A 157 -0.10 18.34 14.65
N ARG A 158 -0.83 19.01 15.54
CA ARG A 158 -0.38 19.29 16.92
C ARG A 158 -0.16 18.01 17.71
N TYR A 159 -1.07 17.04 17.59
CA TYR A 159 -0.96 15.73 18.20
C TYR A 159 0.34 15.03 17.77
N ALA A 160 0.60 14.94 16.46
CA ALA A 160 1.82 14.32 15.94
C ALA A 160 3.09 15.02 16.44
N VAL A 161 3.16 16.35 16.36
CA VAL A 161 4.31 17.14 16.85
C VAL A 161 4.49 16.96 18.37
N ALA A 162 3.42 16.99 19.15
CA ALA A 162 3.47 16.79 20.60
C ALA A 162 3.97 15.40 20.96
N ARG A 163 3.55 14.36 20.23
CA ARG A 163 3.98 12.99 20.44
C ARG A 163 5.47 12.82 20.11
N VAL A 164 5.94 13.34 18.99
CA VAL A 164 7.38 13.36 18.67
C VAL A 164 8.16 14.09 19.76
N LYS A 165 7.69 15.27 20.20
CA LYS A 165 8.35 16.07 21.23
C LYS A 165 8.47 15.37 22.58
N THR A 166 7.46 14.60 22.96
CA THR A 166 7.37 13.95 24.27
C THR A 166 8.07 12.59 24.29
N GLN A 167 7.88 11.80 23.23
CA GLN A 167 8.31 10.40 23.18
C GLN A 167 9.63 10.18 22.43
N ALA A 168 9.97 10.99 21.43
CA ALA A 168 11.22 10.85 20.69
C ALA A 168 12.33 11.75 21.26
N VAL A 169 13.56 11.58 20.74
CA VAL A 169 14.72 12.40 21.08
C VAL A 169 15.15 13.20 19.84
N PRO A 170 15.33 14.53 19.94
CA PRO A 170 15.89 15.32 18.84
C PRO A 170 17.28 14.82 18.43
N GLY A 171 17.57 14.89 17.14
CA GLY A 171 18.84 14.39 16.60
C GLY A 171 18.66 13.75 15.23
N ARG A 172 19.68 12.98 14.83
CA ARG A 172 19.71 12.33 13.53
C ARG A 172 19.87 10.82 13.71
N ILE A 173 19.00 10.06 13.06
CA ILE A 173 19.06 8.61 13.02
C ILE A 173 19.05 8.11 11.57
N ARG A 174 19.82 7.06 11.31
CA ARG A 174 19.93 6.45 9.99
C ARG A 174 19.67 4.95 10.09
N LYS A 175 18.98 4.42 9.10
CA LYS A 175 18.84 3.00 8.85
C LYS A 175 18.94 2.79 7.35
N SER A 176 19.63 1.74 6.93
CA SER A 176 19.50 1.21 5.58
C SER A 176 18.85 -0.15 5.65
N ASN A 177 17.96 -0.41 4.70
CA ASN A 177 17.50 -1.74 4.43
C ASN A 177 17.86 -2.16 3.01
N PHE A 178 17.85 -3.45 2.75
CA PHE A 178 18.14 -4.00 1.43
C PHE A 178 17.04 -4.95 1.02
N LYS A 179 16.77 -4.96 -0.27
CA LYS A 179 15.88 -5.93 -0.88
C LYS A 179 16.51 -6.39 -2.17
N ASP A 180 16.56 -7.69 -2.40
CA ASP A 180 16.99 -8.23 -3.68
C ASP A 180 15.82 -8.73 -4.53
N LEU A 181 16.15 -9.00 -5.79
CA LEU A 181 15.28 -9.68 -6.74
C LEU A 181 16.18 -10.49 -7.66
N ALA A 182 16.30 -11.79 -7.39
CA ALA A 182 17.20 -12.68 -8.13
C ALA A 182 16.55 -13.27 -9.39
N MET A 183 16.71 -12.59 -10.54
CA MET A 183 16.07 -12.94 -11.80
C MET A 183 17.04 -13.40 -12.91
N ALA A 184 18.36 -13.36 -12.67
CA ALA A 184 19.34 -13.87 -13.64
C ALA A 184 19.15 -15.37 -13.91
N GLY A 185 19.10 -15.73 -15.20
CA GLY A 185 18.86 -17.08 -15.70
C GLY A 185 17.42 -17.57 -15.50
N LYS A 186 16.47 -16.67 -15.23
CA LYS A 186 15.06 -17.01 -14.99
C LYS A 186 14.16 -16.57 -16.14
N ARG A 187 12.90 -17.03 -16.12
CA ARG A 187 11.87 -16.53 -17.04
C ARG A 187 11.63 -15.05 -16.76
N VAL A 188 11.73 -14.25 -17.83
CA VAL A 188 11.54 -12.81 -17.84
C VAL A 188 10.74 -12.41 -19.09
N ILE A 189 10.23 -11.18 -19.14
CA ILE A 189 9.47 -10.65 -20.28
C ILE A 189 10.43 -10.07 -21.31
N LEU A 190 11.37 -9.22 -20.86
CA LEU A 190 12.36 -8.55 -21.71
C LEU A 190 13.79 -9.00 -21.36
N PRO A 191 14.73 -9.01 -22.33
CA PRO A 191 16.11 -9.44 -22.10
C PRO A 191 16.85 -8.68 -20.98
N GLU A 192 16.61 -7.38 -20.82
CA GLU A 192 17.21 -6.52 -19.80
C GLU A 192 16.79 -6.89 -18.36
N GLN A 193 15.69 -7.63 -18.20
CA GLN A 193 15.25 -8.16 -16.91
C GLN A 193 16.03 -9.41 -16.50
N ASN A 194 16.89 -9.96 -17.35
CA ASN A 194 17.74 -11.11 -17.03
C ASN A 194 18.93 -10.70 -16.15
N ILE A 195 18.64 -10.10 -15.00
CA ILE A 195 19.60 -9.53 -14.06
C ILE A 195 19.19 -9.87 -12.63
N ASP A 196 20.17 -9.95 -11.73
CA ASP A 196 19.91 -9.91 -10.29
C ASP A 196 19.95 -8.44 -9.85
N CYS A 197 18.95 -8.01 -9.07
CA CYS A 197 18.89 -6.66 -8.52
C CYS A 197 19.11 -6.69 -7.02
N LEU A 198 19.80 -5.67 -6.49
CA LEU A 198 19.88 -5.37 -5.06
C LEU A 198 19.52 -3.90 -4.87
N LEU A 199 18.35 -3.65 -4.30
CA LEU A 199 17.88 -2.32 -3.96
C LEU A 199 18.46 -1.89 -2.60
N ASN A 200 19.02 -0.68 -2.56
CA ASN A 200 19.34 0.00 -1.32
C ASN A 200 18.17 0.90 -0.92
N LEU A 201 17.59 0.66 0.25
CA LEU A 201 16.40 1.32 0.79
C LEU A 201 16.79 2.17 2.02
N PRO A 202 17.48 3.31 1.86
CA PRO A 202 17.92 4.12 2.99
C PRO A 202 16.78 4.94 3.60
N LEU A 203 16.93 5.20 4.89
CA LEU A 203 16.12 6.11 5.66
C LEU A 203 17.04 6.93 6.58
N GLU A 204 17.07 8.24 6.38
CA GLU A 204 17.52 9.18 7.40
C GLU A 204 16.30 9.92 7.96
N ALA A 205 16.18 9.96 9.28
CA ALA A 205 15.24 10.83 9.98
C ALA A 205 16.02 11.80 10.87
N ARG A 206 15.73 13.11 10.72
CA ARG A 206 16.26 14.17 11.57
C ARG A 206 15.12 14.87 12.29
N ILE A 207 15.19 14.92 13.61
CA ILE A 207 14.21 15.58 14.47
C ILE A 207 14.86 16.85 15.02
N ASP A 208 14.25 17.99 14.72
CA ASP A 208 14.69 19.29 15.19
C ASP A 208 14.26 19.56 16.65
N GLY A 209 14.78 20.62 17.26
CA GLY A 209 14.46 20.97 18.66
C GLY A 209 12.99 21.33 18.90
N ASP A 210 12.26 21.70 17.85
CA ASP A 210 10.81 21.96 17.84
C ASP A 210 9.98 20.73 17.47
N ALA A 211 10.60 19.54 17.39
CA ALA A 211 10.00 18.26 17.04
C ALA A 211 9.50 18.15 15.60
N LYS A 212 9.93 19.03 14.69
CA LYS A 212 9.74 18.83 13.25
C LYS A 212 10.62 17.69 12.75
N VAL A 213 10.04 16.77 11.98
CA VAL A 213 10.74 15.60 11.45
C VAL A 213 11.08 15.81 9.97
N HIS A 214 12.33 15.53 9.61
CA HIS A 214 12.84 15.58 8.24
C HIS A 214 13.26 14.19 7.80
N PHE A 215 12.71 13.71 6.70
CA PHE A 215 13.04 12.42 6.11
C PHE A 215 13.89 12.59 4.85
N SER A 216 14.83 11.68 4.64
CA SER A 216 15.63 11.62 3.41
C SER A 216 15.89 10.17 3.00
N LEU A 217 15.82 9.92 1.69
CA LEU A 217 16.17 8.65 1.05
C LEU A 217 17.47 8.78 0.23
N ARG A 218 18.33 9.75 0.57
CA ARG A 218 19.64 9.90 -0.09
C ARG A 218 20.43 8.60 -0.02
N GLY A 219 20.94 8.17 -1.19
CA GLY A 219 21.61 6.89 -1.36
C GLY A 219 20.71 5.76 -1.88
N ALA A 220 19.42 6.03 -2.14
CA ALA A 220 18.54 5.08 -2.80
C ALA A 220 19.14 4.63 -4.13
N SER A 221 19.15 3.33 -4.38
CA SER A 221 19.67 2.76 -5.63
C SER A 221 18.80 3.15 -6.83
N GLY A 222 19.32 2.94 -8.04
CA GLY A 222 18.58 3.19 -9.28
C GLY A 222 17.27 2.42 -9.39
N TRP A 223 16.38 2.90 -10.26
CA TRP A 223 15.21 2.15 -10.71
C TRP A 223 15.63 0.82 -11.35
N ILE A 224 14.71 -0.15 -11.39
CA ILE A 224 14.93 -1.47 -11.98
C ILE A 224 13.84 -1.79 -13.02
N PRO A 225 14.13 -2.63 -14.05
CA PRO A 225 13.18 -2.95 -15.11
C PRO A 225 12.13 -3.97 -14.64
N PHE A 226 11.49 -3.72 -13.50
CA PHE A 226 10.49 -4.58 -12.86
C PHE A 226 9.45 -3.69 -12.17
N GLY A 227 8.30 -4.24 -11.82
CA GLY A 227 7.22 -3.47 -11.17
C GLY A 227 7.48 -3.04 -9.73
N GLN A 228 8.74 -3.06 -9.28
CA GLN A 228 9.15 -2.74 -7.91
C GLN A 228 9.70 -1.31 -7.79
N ASN A 229 9.30 -0.39 -8.68
CA ASN A 229 9.59 1.04 -8.49
C ASN A 229 8.40 1.73 -7.85
N ILE A 230 8.65 2.85 -7.19
CA ILE A 230 7.66 3.65 -6.46
C ILE A 230 7.69 5.07 -6.99
N THR A 231 6.52 5.60 -7.35
CA THR A 231 6.39 6.99 -7.75
C THR A 231 6.51 7.93 -6.53
N PRO A 232 6.94 9.18 -6.69
CA PRO A 232 7.03 10.12 -5.56
C PRO A 232 5.72 10.29 -4.75
N PRO A 233 4.52 10.37 -5.36
CA PRO A 233 3.25 10.36 -4.62
C PRO A 233 3.03 9.10 -3.77
N ALA A 234 3.42 7.94 -4.29
CA ALA A 234 3.33 6.66 -3.60
C ALA A 234 4.29 6.59 -2.39
N VAL A 235 5.49 7.19 -2.48
CA VAL A 235 6.43 7.30 -1.34
C VAL A 235 5.83 8.10 -0.18
N ILE A 236 5.17 9.22 -0.48
CA ILE A 236 4.45 10.03 0.53
C ILE A 236 3.36 9.20 1.22
N SER A 237 2.62 8.41 0.44
CA SER A 237 1.54 7.54 0.95
C SER A 237 2.08 6.43 1.86
N ALA A 238 3.18 5.78 1.46
CA ALA A 238 3.84 4.77 2.28
C ALA A 238 4.38 5.36 3.60
N LEU A 239 4.98 6.56 3.53
CA LEU A 239 5.47 7.26 4.73
C LEU A 239 4.31 7.63 5.67
N LEU A 240 3.20 8.14 5.14
CA LEU A 240 1.99 8.42 5.92
C LEU A 240 1.46 7.16 6.61
N ASN A 241 1.40 6.02 5.90
CA ASN A 241 0.94 4.76 6.48
C ASN A 241 1.80 4.35 7.70
N ALA A 242 3.12 4.24 7.52
CA ALA A 242 4.01 3.87 8.61
C ALA A 242 4.02 4.91 9.75
N TYR A 243 4.05 6.20 9.42
CA TYR A 243 4.05 7.26 10.43
C TYR A 243 2.74 7.30 11.23
N SER A 244 1.60 6.95 10.61
CA SER A 244 0.33 6.86 11.31
C SER A 244 0.31 5.70 12.30
N HIS A 245 0.95 4.57 12.02
CA HIS A 245 1.02 3.47 12.99
C HIS A 245 1.91 3.77 14.20
N ILE A 246 2.94 4.59 14.01
CA ILE A 246 3.98 4.83 15.01
C ILE A 246 3.70 6.10 15.82
N VAL A 247 3.26 7.17 15.15
CA VAL A 247 3.04 8.49 15.75
C VAL A 247 1.58 8.89 15.68
N GLY A 248 0.91 8.72 14.54
CA GLY A 248 -0.41 9.30 14.27
C GLY A 248 -1.62 8.44 14.60
N PHE A 249 -1.51 7.37 15.40
CA PHE A 249 -2.49 6.28 15.37
C PHE A 249 -3.89 6.62 15.90
N ASP A 250 -4.04 7.71 16.64
CA ASP A 250 -5.35 8.18 17.09
C ASP A 250 -6.03 9.12 16.07
N MET A 251 -5.27 9.64 15.09
CA MET A 251 -5.69 10.76 14.24
C MET A 251 -5.22 10.57 12.78
N PHE A 252 -6.07 9.95 11.96
CA PHE A 252 -5.75 9.63 10.56
C PHE A 252 -6.24 10.71 9.59
N ASN A 253 -5.38 11.67 9.26
CA ASN A 253 -5.62 12.64 8.18
C ASN A 253 -4.31 13.32 7.73
N TRP A 254 -4.42 14.37 6.91
CA TRP A 254 -3.27 15.10 6.36
C TRP A 254 -2.51 15.97 7.37
N GLY A 255 -3.01 16.12 8.59
CA GLY A 255 -2.35 16.84 9.68
C GLY A 255 -1.05 16.15 10.11
N SER A 256 -1.03 14.81 10.15
CA SER A 256 0.19 14.05 10.44
C SER A 256 1.23 14.20 9.34
N VAL A 257 0.82 14.31 8.06
CA VAL A 257 1.71 14.65 6.93
C VAL A 257 2.34 16.03 7.11
N ALA A 258 1.55 17.01 7.56
CA ALA A 258 2.04 18.37 7.80
C ALA A 258 3.03 18.48 8.99
N ALA A 259 3.25 17.41 9.76
CA ALA A 259 4.20 17.37 10.86
C ALA A 259 5.64 16.99 10.42
N TRP A 260 5.82 16.61 9.15
CA TRP A 260 7.13 16.20 8.62
C TRP A 260 7.40 16.73 7.22
N GLU A 261 8.68 16.75 6.86
CA GLU A 261 9.15 17.08 5.52
C GLU A 261 9.90 15.88 4.94
N LEU A 262 9.59 15.54 3.69
CA LEU A 262 10.33 14.53 2.94
C LEU A 262 11.18 15.26 1.90
N GLU A 263 12.50 15.10 1.99
CA GLU A 263 13.38 15.48 0.91
C GLU A 263 13.01 14.68 -0.35
N THR A 264 12.85 15.37 -1.48
CA THR A 264 12.60 14.73 -2.78
C THR A 264 13.60 13.59 -3.01
N PRO A 265 13.15 12.34 -3.19
CA PRO A 265 14.06 11.22 -3.37
C PRO A 265 14.95 11.43 -4.61
N PRO A 266 16.18 10.88 -4.62
CA PRO A 266 17.12 11.09 -5.72
C PRO A 266 16.51 10.75 -7.08
N ALA A 267 16.65 11.65 -8.05
CA ALA A 267 16.16 11.44 -9.40
C ALA A 267 16.80 10.20 -10.04
N GLY A 268 15.99 9.35 -10.67
CA GLY A 268 16.39 8.06 -11.23
C GLY A 268 16.55 6.92 -10.20
N SER A 269 16.17 7.13 -8.94
CA SER A 269 16.12 6.06 -7.93
C SER A 269 14.84 5.24 -8.03
N TRP A 270 14.77 4.10 -7.35
CA TRP A 270 13.53 3.31 -7.22
C TRP A 270 12.39 4.10 -6.58
N ALA A 271 12.68 5.14 -5.77
CA ALA A 271 11.70 5.97 -5.06
C ALA A 271 11.32 7.25 -5.82
N ASN A 272 12.05 7.54 -6.90
CA ASN A 272 11.77 8.63 -7.83
C ASN A 272 12.46 8.29 -9.16
N PRO A 273 11.86 7.44 -9.99
CA PRO A 273 12.44 7.06 -11.28
C PRO A 273 12.60 8.27 -12.22
N TYR A 274 11.91 9.37 -11.94
CA TYR A 274 11.88 10.56 -12.77
C TYR A 274 13.10 11.48 -12.54
N PRO A 275 13.55 12.20 -13.58
CA PRO A 275 13.12 12.11 -14.98
C PRO A 275 13.84 10.99 -15.75
N ALA A 276 14.69 10.19 -15.10
CA ALA A 276 15.53 9.19 -15.78
C ALA A 276 14.71 8.12 -16.52
N ASN A 277 13.59 7.69 -15.95
CA ASN A 277 12.62 6.82 -16.60
C ASN A 277 11.21 7.18 -16.15
N TYR A 278 10.48 7.92 -16.98
CA TYR A 278 9.06 8.23 -16.74
C TYR A 278 8.16 7.01 -16.83
N PHE A 279 8.57 5.96 -17.55
CA PHE A 279 7.75 4.79 -17.80
C PHE A 279 8.09 3.63 -16.87
N ALA A 280 8.86 3.85 -15.80
CA ALA A 280 9.19 2.79 -14.84
C ALA A 280 7.90 2.20 -14.24
N SER A 281 7.82 0.87 -14.20
CA SER A 281 6.63 0.18 -13.66
C SER A 281 6.55 0.31 -12.13
N SER A 282 5.32 0.45 -11.65
CA SER A 282 4.95 0.41 -10.23
C SER A 282 3.96 -0.72 -9.91
N GLY A 283 3.88 -1.76 -10.74
CA GLY A 283 2.94 -2.87 -10.62
C GLY A 283 2.96 -3.66 -9.30
N VAL A 284 4.00 -3.53 -8.47
CA VAL A 284 4.10 -4.04 -7.09
C VAL A 284 5.01 -3.13 -6.23
N ALA A 285 4.69 -1.84 -6.21
CA ALA A 285 5.39 -0.84 -5.41
C ALA A 285 5.51 -1.19 -3.90
N TRP A 286 4.58 -2.00 -3.37
CA TRP A 286 4.64 -2.49 -1.99
C TRP A 286 5.90 -3.31 -1.68
N ALA A 287 6.48 -3.99 -2.66
CA ALA A 287 7.61 -4.89 -2.43
C ALA A 287 8.83 -4.18 -1.78
N PRO A 288 9.35 -3.06 -2.32
CA PRO A 288 10.32 -2.21 -1.61
C PRO A 288 9.69 -1.39 -0.47
N ALA A 289 8.44 -0.94 -0.58
CA ALA A 289 7.82 -0.09 0.44
C ALA A 289 7.76 -0.78 1.81
N VAL A 290 7.38 -2.07 1.86
CA VAL A 290 7.30 -2.86 3.10
C VAL A 290 8.63 -2.87 3.85
N MET A 291 9.74 -3.07 3.13
CA MET A 291 11.07 -3.11 3.71
C MET A 291 11.61 -1.73 4.07
N TRP A 292 11.25 -0.71 3.31
CA TRP A 292 11.59 0.66 3.63
C TRP A 292 10.81 1.17 4.87
N MET A 293 9.48 0.96 4.91
CA MET A 293 8.62 1.30 6.05
C MET A 293 9.05 0.57 7.33
N SER A 294 9.52 -0.67 7.25
CA SER A 294 10.11 -1.37 8.40
C SER A 294 11.25 -0.58 9.05
N SER A 295 12.03 0.17 8.27
CA SER A 295 13.12 1.00 8.81
C SER A 295 12.61 2.16 9.67
N LEU A 296 11.38 2.65 9.42
CA LEU A 296 10.75 3.67 10.25
C LEU A 296 10.44 3.14 11.65
N TYR A 297 9.88 1.93 11.75
CA TYR A 297 9.64 1.26 13.04
C TYR A 297 10.94 1.13 13.83
N GLU A 298 12.01 0.65 13.20
CA GLU A 298 13.29 0.52 13.87
C GLU A 298 13.90 1.85 14.30
N ALA A 299 13.83 2.86 13.44
CA ALA A 299 14.38 4.18 13.71
C ALA A 299 13.64 4.84 14.88
N PHE A 300 12.31 4.93 14.81
CA PHE A 300 11.50 5.51 15.88
C PHE A 300 11.55 4.69 17.16
N GLY A 301 11.57 3.35 17.06
CA GLY A 301 11.73 2.47 18.21
C GLY A 301 13.01 2.76 19.01
N ARG A 302 14.14 3.09 18.35
CA ARG A 302 15.37 3.51 19.05
C ARG A 302 15.21 4.86 19.75
N LEU A 303 14.48 5.79 19.14
CA LEU A 303 14.22 7.11 19.73
C LEU A 303 13.33 6.97 20.97
N TYR A 304 12.27 6.18 20.90
CA TYR A 304 11.38 5.89 22.03
C TYR A 304 12.08 5.16 23.15
N PHE A 305 12.89 4.14 22.82
CA PHE A 305 13.71 3.43 23.78
C PHE A 305 14.66 4.37 24.54
N THR A 306 15.33 5.28 23.82
CA THR A 306 16.27 6.24 24.42
C THR A 306 15.58 7.18 25.41
N ARG A 307 14.30 7.50 25.15
CA ARG A 307 13.50 8.36 26.02
C ARG A 307 12.84 7.60 27.18
N GLY A 308 12.79 6.27 27.12
CA GLY A 308 12.23 5.40 28.15
C GLY A 308 10.84 4.83 27.83
N PHE A 309 10.27 5.12 26.66
CA PHE A 309 8.99 4.58 26.20
C PHE A 309 9.19 3.22 25.54
N VAL A 310 9.53 2.22 26.35
CA VAL A 310 9.86 0.86 25.89
C VAL A 310 8.65 0.14 25.28
N GLU A 311 7.46 0.51 25.69
CA GLU A 311 6.17 0.00 25.21
C GLU A 311 5.88 0.38 23.75
N GLU A 312 6.47 1.47 23.26
CA GLU A 312 6.32 1.96 21.88
C GLU A 312 7.36 1.36 20.91
N VAL A 313 8.30 0.55 21.42
CA VAL A 313 9.41 0.00 20.63
C VAL A 313 8.95 -1.23 19.84
N ALA A 314 9.24 -1.25 18.54
CA ALA A 314 8.99 -2.39 17.65
C ALA A 314 10.15 -2.64 16.68
N ALA A 315 10.50 -3.92 16.46
CA ALA A 315 11.69 -4.35 15.71
C ALA A 315 11.67 -4.11 14.18
N GLY A 316 10.53 -3.70 13.62
CA GLY A 316 10.29 -3.66 12.17
C GLY A 316 9.64 -4.94 11.63
N ALA A 317 9.06 -4.82 10.43
CA ALA A 317 8.31 -5.88 9.77
C ALA A 317 9.23 -6.92 9.11
N ALA A 318 8.73 -8.16 9.02
CA ALA A 318 9.27 -9.16 8.10
C ALA A 318 8.87 -8.85 6.65
N THR A 319 9.33 -9.67 5.72
CA THR A 319 8.81 -9.65 4.35
C THR A 319 7.33 -10.00 4.33
N THR A 320 6.63 -9.50 3.33
CA THR A 320 5.30 -9.97 2.97
C THR A 320 5.42 -10.69 1.64
N LEU A 321 4.94 -11.94 1.62
CA LEU A 321 4.83 -12.74 0.41
C LEU A 321 3.39 -12.78 -0.04
N THR A 322 3.19 -12.62 -1.33
CA THR A 322 1.87 -12.64 -1.95
C THR A 322 1.76 -13.82 -2.88
N ALA A 323 0.69 -14.61 -2.73
CA ALA A 323 0.34 -15.71 -3.61
C ALA A 323 -0.92 -15.37 -4.41
N GLU A 324 -0.84 -15.58 -5.73
CA GLU A 324 -1.95 -15.42 -6.66
C GLU A 324 -2.21 -16.70 -7.44
N PHE A 325 -3.48 -17.03 -7.56
CA PHE A 325 -3.96 -18.09 -8.44
C PHE A 325 -4.73 -17.47 -9.58
N SER A 326 -4.57 -18.04 -10.77
CA SER A 326 -5.51 -17.80 -11.85
C SER A 326 -5.77 -19.06 -12.66
N GLY A 327 -6.93 -19.12 -13.32
CA GLY A 327 -7.34 -20.26 -14.12
C GLY A 327 -8.83 -20.50 -14.06
N ILE A 328 -9.27 -21.65 -14.57
CA ILE A 328 -10.68 -22.05 -14.54
C ILE A 328 -10.98 -22.73 -13.20
N ASN A 329 -11.97 -22.24 -12.47
CA ASN A 329 -12.38 -22.84 -11.21
C ASN A 329 -13.33 -24.04 -11.40
N GLN A 330 -13.74 -24.65 -10.29
CA GLN A 330 -14.64 -25.81 -10.24
C GLN A 330 -16.04 -25.59 -10.83
N TYR A 331 -16.40 -24.34 -11.13
CA TYR A 331 -17.68 -23.97 -11.76
C TYR A 331 -17.53 -23.60 -13.24
N GLY A 332 -16.33 -23.76 -13.82
CA GLY A 332 -16.05 -23.38 -15.20
C GLY A 332 -15.86 -21.88 -15.42
N MET A 333 -15.69 -21.10 -14.34
CA MET A 333 -15.44 -19.65 -14.41
C MET A 333 -13.95 -19.36 -14.35
N TYR A 334 -13.49 -18.38 -15.13
CA TYR A 334 -12.12 -17.88 -14.96
C TYR A 334 -12.04 -17.04 -13.68
N VAL A 335 -11.05 -17.34 -12.84
CA VAL A 335 -10.73 -16.60 -11.62
C VAL A 335 -9.30 -16.14 -11.67
N ALA A 336 -9.02 -15.02 -11.03
CA ALA A 336 -7.68 -14.52 -10.77
C ALA A 336 -7.68 -13.80 -9.43
N GLY A 337 -6.58 -13.89 -8.71
CA GLY A 337 -6.27 -12.99 -7.62
C GLY A 337 -5.70 -13.68 -6.39
N LEU A 338 -5.78 -12.95 -5.30
CA LEU A 338 -4.95 -13.14 -4.13
C LEU A 338 -5.58 -14.08 -3.11
N THR A 339 -4.72 -14.81 -2.42
CA THR A 339 -5.05 -15.38 -1.12
C THR A 339 -4.92 -14.32 -0.03
N LEU A 340 -5.87 -14.24 0.91
CA LEU A 340 -5.83 -13.26 2.01
C LEU A 340 -4.76 -13.58 3.06
N GLU A 341 -4.16 -14.77 3.00
CA GLU A 341 -3.03 -15.21 3.82
C GLU A 341 -1.93 -14.14 3.97
N GLN A 342 -1.59 -13.45 2.87
CA GLN A 342 -0.56 -12.40 2.85
C GLN A 342 -0.83 -11.24 3.83
N ALA A 343 -2.11 -10.99 4.16
CA ALA A 343 -2.51 -9.90 5.02
C ALA A 343 -2.24 -10.21 6.50
N SER A 344 -1.83 -11.44 6.84
CA SER A 344 -1.54 -11.84 8.22
C SER A 344 -0.15 -12.49 8.35
N ASN A 345 0.85 -11.63 8.41
CA ASN A 345 2.23 -11.99 8.69
C ASN A 345 2.50 -12.01 10.21
N GLY A 346 3.72 -12.37 10.59
CA GLY A 346 4.20 -12.20 11.96
C GLY A 346 4.44 -10.73 12.29
N ALA A 347 3.90 -10.26 13.43
CA ALA A 347 4.13 -8.90 13.87
C ALA A 347 5.57 -8.69 14.38
N PRO A 348 6.10 -7.46 14.37
CA PRO A 348 7.40 -7.15 14.96
C PRO A 348 7.46 -7.53 16.44
N ALA A 349 8.63 -7.98 16.90
CA ALA A 349 8.88 -8.07 18.34
C ALA A 349 8.75 -6.67 18.97
N ARG A 350 8.17 -6.58 20.17
CA ARG A 350 8.00 -5.32 20.91
C ARG A 350 9.01 -5.19 22.03
N GLY A 351 9.24 -3.97 22.50
CA GLY A 351 10.14 -3.71 23.64
C GLY A 351 9.68 -4.36 24.96
N ILE A 352 8.43 -4.83 25.03
CA ILE A 352 7.81 -5.39 26.23
C ILE A 352 7.25 -6.81 26.04
N ALA A 353 7.16 -7.33 24.81
CA ALA A 353 6.51 -8.61 24.52
C ALA A 353 6.91 -9.15 23.14
N ASP A 354 6.69 -10.44 22.93
CA ASP A 354 6.75 -11.07 21.60
C ASP A 354 5.76 -10.41 20.61
N GLY A 355 6.07 -10.52 19.32
CA GLY A 355 5.13 -10.16 18.26
C GLY A 355 3.99 -11.18 18.12
N GLU A 356 2.80 -10.72 17.73
CA GLU A 356 1.67 -11.59 17.40
C GLU A 356 1.98 -12.50 16.21
N ASN A 357 1.60 -13.78 16.32
CA ASN A 357 1.75 -14.74 15.23
C ASN A 357 0.63 -14.53 14.20
N SER A 358 0.99 -14.41 12.92
CA SER A 358 0.06 -14.46 11.77
C SER A 358 -1.19 -13.60 11.95
N ALA A 359 -1.00 -12.35 12.38
CA ALA A 359 -2.10 -11.45 12.73
C ALA A 359 -1.78 -9.97 12.46
N TRP A 360 -0.79 -9.70 11.60
CA TRP A 360 -0.38 -8.33 11.31
C TRP A 360 0.23 -8.19 9.93
N CYS A 361 -0.03 -7.07 9.26
CA CYS A 361 0.68 -6.68 8.04
C CYS A 361 1.00 -5.18 8.07
N ILE A 362 2.16 -4.81 7.52
CA ILE A 362 2.65 -3.42 7.64
C ILE A 362 1.76 -2.41 6.94
N TYR A 363 1.13 -2.77 5.81
CA TYR A 363 0.23 -1.87 5.09
C TYR A 363 -1.23 -2.00 5.58
N THR A 364 -1.56 -3.03 6.37
CA THR A 364 -2.90 -3.24 6.94
C THR A 364 -2.79 -3.93 8.31
N PRO A 365 -2.71 -3.17 9.42
CA PRO A 365 -2.53 -3.74 10.75
C PRO A 365 -3.78 -4.47 11.26
N ASN A 366 -4.96 -4.14 10.74
CA ASN A 366 -6.21 -4.89 10.96
C ASN A 366 -6.23 -6.13 10.05
N ALA A 367 -5.25 -7.00 10.25
CA ALA A 367 -5.06 -8.20 9.46
C ALA A 367 -6.25 -9.16 9.58
N ASP A 368 -6.66 -9.72 8.46
CA ASP A 368 -7.55 -10.88 8.41
C ASP A 368 -6.87 -11.96 7.56
N PHE A 369 -6.85 -13.17 8.09
CA PHE A 369 -6.24 -14.31 7.43
C PHE A 369 -7.17 -14.87 6.34
N GLY A 370 -8.47 -14.60 6.42
CA GLY A 370 -9.50 -15.13 5.51
C GLY A 370 -9.88 -16.57 5.84
N ASN A 371 -11.14 -16.92 5.64
CA ASN A 371 -11.64 -18.28 5.88
C ASN A 371 -11.22 -19.22 4.75
N ALA A 372 -10.66 -20.38 5.10
CA ALA A 372 -10.26 -21.40 4.13
C ALA A 372 -11.44 -21.82 3.25
N GLU A 373 -12.61 -22.06 3.85
CA GLU A 373 -13.83 -22.43 3.12
C GLU A 373 -14.24 -21.37 2.09
N VAL A 374 -14.06 -20.08 2.41
CA VAL A 374 -14.36 -18.99 1.47
C VAL A 374 -13.37 -19.02 0.30
N THR A 375 -12.07 -19.20 0.58
CA THR A 375 -11.07 -19.35 -0.48
C THR A 375 -11.34 -20.56 -1.37
N GLU A 376 -11.71 -21.72 -0.80
CA GLU A 376 -12.07 -22.95 -1.55
C GLU A 376 -13.34 -22.79 -2.38
N LEU A 377 -14.27 -21.89 -1.99
CA LEU A 377 -15.44 -21.57 -2.80
C LEU A 377 -15.06 -20.82 -4.08
N PHE A 378 -14.03 -19.98 -4.06
CA PHE A 378 -13.66 -19.15 -5.20
C PHE A 378 -12.61 -19.80 -6.10
N TYR A 379 -11.58 -20.38 -5.49
CA TYR A 379 -10.43 -20.93 -6.18
C TYR A 379 -10.47 -22.47 -6.23
N PRO A 380 -9.96 -23.09 -7.29
CA PRO A 380 -9.93 -24.55 -7.44
C PRO A 380 -8.79 -25.20 -6.64
N VAL A 381 -8.70 -24.85 -5.35
CA VAL A 381 -7.74 -25.39 -4.40
C VAL A 381 -8.48 -25.91 -3.16
N ILE A 382 -7.89 -26.90 -2.49
CA ILE A 382 -8.31 -27.36 -1.17
C ILE A 382 -7.13 -27.21 -0.21
N PHE A 383 -7.38 -26.72 1.00
CA PHE A 383 -6.38 -26.67 2.06
C PHE A 383 -6.15 -28.06 2.63
N ILE A 384 -4.94 -28.59 2.42
CA ILE A 384 -4.47 -29.82 3.07
C ILE A 384 -3.86 -29.52 4.44
N GLY A 385 -3.36 -28.30 4.62
CA GLY A 385 -2.86 -27.82 5.90
C GLY A 385 -2.75 -26.30 5.91
N ARG A 386 -2.98 -25.71 7.07
CA ARG A 386 -2.83 -24.28 7.30
C ARG A 386 -2.44 -24.08 8.76
N ASN A 387 -1.16 -23.79 8.99
CA ASN A 387 -0.58 -23.78 10.33
C ASN A 387 0.36 -22.59 10.49
N ILE A 388 0.65 -22.26 11.75
CA ILE A 388 1.76 -21.36 12.09
C ILE A 388 3.07 -22.03 11.64
N GLU A 389 3.94 -21.27 10.98
CA GLU A 389 5.25 -21.77 10.55
C GLU A 389 6.22 -21.72 11.74
N PRO A 390 6.67 -22.89 12.27
CA PRO A 390 7.63 -22.92 13.36
C PRO A 390 8.94 -22.23 12.97
N ASP A 391 9.62 -21.62 13.94
CA ASP A 391 10.94 -21.01 13.74
C ASP A 391 11.03 -19.89 12.67
N SER A 392 9.88 -19.38 12.22
CA SER A 392 9.81 -18.30 11.23
C SER A 392 10.08 -16.91 11.83
N GLY A 393 9.75 -16.69 13.11
CA GLY A 393 9.94 -15.41 13.80
C GLY A 393 11.41 -15.13 14.13
N GLY A 394 11.84 -13.87 14.00
CA GLY A 394 13.21 -13.47 14.36
C GLY A 394 13.50 -13.68 15.85
N TYR A 395 14.62 -14.32 16.16
CA TYR A 395 15.00 -14.67 17.53
C TYR A 395 15.52 -13.45 18.31
N GLY A 396 15.09 -13.29 19.56
CA GLY A 396 15.54 -12.22 20.45
C GLY A 396 15.06 -12.44 21.88
N LYS A 397 15.33 -11.48 22.78
CA LYS A 397 14.73 -11.48 24.12
C LYS A 397 13.20 -11.57 24.05
N PHE A 398 12.64 -10.82 23.12
CA PHE A 398 11.29 -11.00 22.61
C PHE A 398 11.41 -11.41 21.16
N ARG A 399 10.71 -12.47 20.76
CA ARG A 399 10.76 -12.97 19.38
C ARG A 399 9.79 -12.20 18.49
N GLY A 400 10.11 -12.18 17.20
CA GLY A 400 9.13 -11.80 16.18
C GLY A 400 7.94 -12.76 16.19
N GLY A 401 6.80 -12.25 15.76
CA GLY A 401 5.63 -13.07 15.47
C GLY A 401 5.97 -14.13 14.42
N LEU A 402 5.40 -15.31 14.58
CA LEU A 402 5.55 -16.38 13.60
C LEU A 402 4.66 -16.09 12.38
N GLY A 403 5.18 -16.38 11.20
CA GLY A 403 4.41 -16.49 9.98
C GLY A 403 3.56 -17.75 9.95
N HIS A 404 3.05 -18.08 8.79
CA HIS A 404 2.19 -19.23 8.55
C HIS A 404 2.61 -19.96 7.28
N THR A 405 2.16 -21.21 7.18
CA THR A 405 2.31 -22.04 5.98
C THR A 405 0.95 -22.60 5.63
N ALA A 406 0.59 -22.48 4.35
CA ALA A 406 -0.56 -23.12 3.75
C ALA A 406 -0.11 -24.14 2.70
N VAL A 407 -0.76 -25.30 2.67
CA VAL A 407 -0.55 -26.33 1.67
C VAL A 407 -1.84 -26.52 0.91
N TRP A 408 -1.80 -26.23 -0.38
CA TRP A 408 -2.95 -26.31 -1.27
C TRP A 408 -2.84 -27.53 -2.19
N LEU A 409 -3.94 -28.27 -2.34
CA LEU A 409 -4.12 -29.25 -3.40
C LEU A 409 -4.98 -28.62 -4.49
N VAL A 410 -4.41 -28.48 -5.70
CA VAL A 410 -5.18 -28.08 -6.88
C VAL A 410 -6.17 -29.19 -7.23
N LYS A 411 -7.46 -28.88 -7.32
CA LYS A 411 -8.52 -29.87 -7.51
C LYS A 411 -9.64 -29.33 -8.39
N ASN A 412 -10.29 -30.21 -9.14
CA ASN A 412 -11.48 -29.92 -9.96
C ASN A 412 -11.26 -28.80 -10.99
N THR A 413 -10.06 -28.74 -11.57
CA THR A 413 -9.69 -27.78 -12.61
C THR A 413 -8.74 -28.41 -13.63
N PRO A 414 -8.72 -27.97 -14.90
CA PRO A 414 -7.68 -28.33 -15.86
C PRO A 414 -6.27 -27.88 -15.42
N GLY A 415 -6.17 -26.86 -14.58
CA GLY A 415 -4.91 -26.33 -14.07
C GLY A 415 -5.06 -24.91 -13.53
N VAL A 416 -4.08 -24.51 -12.71
CA VAL A 416 -3.93 -23.13 -12.24
C VAL A 416 -2.58 -22.58 -12.65
N GLU A 417 -2.54 -21.30 -13.00
CA GLU A 417 -1.32 -20.53 -12.98
C GLU A 417 -1.10 -20.01 -11.56
N TYR A 418 0.09 -20.25 -11.03
CA TYR A 418 0.51 -19.75 -9.74
C TYR A 418 1.57 -18.67 -9.93
N GLN A 419 1.32 -17.53 -9.33
CA GLN A 419 2.29 -16.47 -9.22
C GLN A 419 2.53 -16.13 -7.76
N CYS A 420 3.78 -15.85 -7.46
CA CYS A 420 4.19 -15.33 -6.17
C CYS A 420 4.92 -14.00 -6.38
N GLY A 421 4.77 -13.05 -5.47
CA GLY A 421 5.40 -11.73 -5.57
C GLY A 421 5.45 -11.00 -4.23
N CYS A 422 5.85 -9.72 -4.26
CA CYS A 422 6.09 -8.84 -3.10
C CYS A 422 7.51 -8.96 -2.47
N ALA A 423 7.64 -8.61 -1.18
CA ALA A 423 8.90 -8.22 -0.56
C ALA A 423 9.89 -9.38 -0.36
N GLY A 424 9.40 -10.61 -0.15
CA GLY A 424 10.24 -11.79 0.05
C GLY A 424 10.43 -12.69 -1.17
N MET A 425 9.81 -12.36 -2.30
CA MET A 425 9.90 -13.17 -3.51
C MET A 425 11.35 -13.29 -3.99
N ARG A 426 11.84 -14.54 -4.15
CA ARG A 426 13.17 -14.87 -4.70
C ARG A 426 14.31 -14.12 -4.01
N SER A 427 14.18 -13.94 -2.70
CA SER A 427 15.20 -13.28 -1.92
C SER A 427 16.35 -14.25 -1.61
N LYS A 428 17.58 -13.84 -1.94
CA LYS A 428 18.84 -14.48 -1.57
C LYS A 428 19.43 -13.89 -0.29
N ILE A 429 18.88 -12.78 0.19
CA ILE A 429 19.31 -12.13 1.43
C ILE A 429 18.20 -12.23 2.48
N THR A 430 18.52 -11.83 3.71
CA THR A 430 17.51 -11.60 4.73
C THR A 430 17.24 -10.09 4.79
N PRO A 431 16.10 -9.61 4.24
CA PRO A 431 15.87 -8.19 4.05
C PRO A 431 15.26 -7.48 5.26
N ASN A 432 14.89 -8.17 6.34
CA ASN A 432 14.53 -7.52 7.61
C ASN A 432 15.71 -7.59 8.59
N HIS A 433 15.60 -6.85 9.70
CA HIS A 433 16.62 -6.81 10.75
C HIS A 433 15.97 -6.94 12.12
N GLY A 434 16.67 -7.61 13.05
CA GLY A 434 16.32 -7.53 14.46
C GLY A 434 16.87 -6.25 15.10
N MET A 435 16.34 -5.91 16.28
CA MET A 435 16.78 -4.75 17.07
C MET A 435 17.54 -5.18 18.34
N PHE A 436 18.51 -4.35 18.74
CA PHE A 436 19.25 -4.51 20.01
C PHE A 436 19.88 -5.89 20.22
N GLY A 437 20.43 -6.49 19.16
CA GLY A 437 21.06 -7.81 19.18
C GLY A 437 20.13 -8.97 18.85
N ALA A 438 18.83 -8.71 18.60
CA ALA A 438 17.93 -9.69 18.02
C ALA A 438 18.28 -9.96 16.55
N TYR A 439 17.86 -11.14 16.08
CA TYR A 439 18.06 -11.64 14.73
C TYR A 439 16.86 -11.33 13.84
N PRO A 440 17.07 -11.23 12.52
CA PRO A 440 15.98 -11.13 11.57
C PRO A 440 15.15 -12.42 11.48
N SER A 441 13.97 -12.35 10.86
CA SER A 441 13.18 -13.52 10.51
C SER A 441 13.81 -14.28 9.35
N TRP A 442 13.39 -15.52 9.14
CA TRP A 442 13.79 -16.25 7.95
C TRP A 442 13.19 -15.59 6.69
N PRO A 443 13.92 -15.52 5.56
CA PRO A 443 13.36 -15.04 4.31
C PRO A 443 12.37 -16.06 3.74
N ASP A 444 11.42 -15.56 2.94
CA ASP A 444 10.45 -16.42 2.27
C ASP A 444 11.13 -17.40 1.31
N ARG A 445 10.70 -18.67 1.34
CA ARG A 445 11.19 -19.73 0.45
C ARG A 445 10.28 -19.79 -0.79
N ALA A 446 10.53 -18.94 -1.78
CA ALA A 446 9.73 -18.88 -3.02
C ALA A 446 10.55 -19.08 -4.30
#